data_AF-A0A7S1D5T3-F1
#
_entry.id   AF-A0A7S1D5T3-F1
#
_cell.length_a   1.000
_cell.length_b   1.000
_cell.length_c   1.000
_cell.angle_alpha   90.00
_cell.angle_beta   90.00
_cell.angle_gamma   90.00
#
_symmetry.space_group_name_H-M   'P 1'
#
loop_
_entity.id
_entity.type
_entity.pdbx_description
1 polymer ?
#
loop_
_entity_poly.entity_id
_entity_poly.type
_entity_poly.pdbx_seq_one_letter_code
_entity_poly.pdbx_strand_id
1 'polypeptide(L)'
;FVFGCNSDTMDECLGRGIFGLPHNMKAAAASIRPGSSIFLFNVTDRLLFGIFEALTPATMNIEPRAFSKNPNSTSSPFPVQIRVRVSLECPPLEDTDPVLNDILRSRGGGRIGALTHAQAEAVASLLASQCGALQYMIEYQQGIQRGEDVVAPPIALPPRKIERSDKKQ
;
A
#
# COMPACT_ATOMS: atom_id res chain seq x y z
N PHE A 1 3.26 2.98 -4.76
CA PHE A 1 3.06 2.16 -5.98
C PHE A 1 1.63 1.64 -5.98
N VAL A 2 0.95 1.54 -7.12
CA VAL A 2 -0.42 0.99 -7.21
C VAL A 2 -0.36 -0.43 -7.78
N PHE A 3 -0.80 -1.41 -7.01
CA PHE A 3 -1.03 -2.79 -7.45
C PHE A 3 -2.45 -2.92 -8.01
N GLY A 4 -2.66 -3.91 -8.88
CA GLY A 4 -3.99 -4.26 -9.37
C GLY A 4 -4.45 -5.59 -8.82
N CYS A 5 -5.71 -5.69 -8.46
CA CYS A 5 -6.41 -6.95 -8.22
C CYS A 5 -7.78 -6.92 -8.91
N ASN A 6 -8.50 -8.01 -8.78
CA ASN A 6 -9.92 -8.14 -9.13
C ASN A 6 -10.64 -8.82 -7.95
N SER A 7 -11.96 -8.94 -8.02
CA SER A 7 -12.76 -9.56 -6.95
C SER A 7 -12.30 -10.99 -6.62
N ASP A 8 -11.80 -11.76 -7.60
CA ASP A 8 -11.28 -13.13 -7.38
C ASP A 8 -9.99 -13.17 -6.56
N THR A 9 -9.14 -12.14 -6.65
CA THR A 9 -7.81 -12.10 -6.01
C THR A 9 -7.76 -11.16 -4.80
N MET A 10 -8.80 -10.34 -4.59
CA MET A 10 -8.83 -9.33 -3.55
C MET A 10 -8.78 -9.93 -2.13
N ASP A 11 -9.55 -10.99 -1.87
CA ASP A 11 -9.54 -11.69 -0.58
C ASP A 11 -8.15 -12.21 -0.24
N GLU A 12 -7.45 -12.71 -1.24
CA GLU A 12 -6.08 -13.21 -1.06
C GLU A 12 -5.10 -12.07 -0.81
N CYS A 13 -5.24 -10.96 -1.54
CA CYS A 13 -4.44 -9.76 -1.36
C CYS A 13 -4.55 -9.22 0.08
N LEU A 14 -5.77 -9.01 0.55
CA LEU A 14 -6.03 -8.40 1.86
C LEU A 14 -5.88 -9.39 3.01
N GLY A 15 -6.37 -10.62 2.86
CA GLY A 15 -6.35 -11.64 3.91
C GLY A 15 -4.95 -12.18 4.20
N ARG A 16 -4.08 -12.30 3.19
CA ARG A 16 -2.69 -12.79 3.36
C ARG A 16 -1.65 -11.67 3.39
N GLY A 17 -2.06 -10.43 3.13
CA GLY A 17 -1.15 -9.28 3.00
C GLY A 17 -0.08 -9.51 1.94
N ILE A 18 -0.43 -10.10 0.80
CA ILE A 18 0.49 -10.35 -0.31
C ILE A 18 -0.07 -9.74 -1.59
N PHE A 19 0.68 -8.85 -2.22
CA PHE A 19 0.30 -8.29 -3.52
C PHE A 19 1.24 -8.82 -4.60
N GLY A 20 0.70 -9.10 -5.79
CA GLY A 20 1.43 -9.66 -6.91
C GLY A 20 1.30 -8.82 -8.17
N LEU A 21 2.35 -8.83 -9.00
CA LEU A 21 2.35 -8.31 -10.36
C LEU A 21 2.81 -9.39 -11.34
N PRO A 22 2.42 -9.29 -12.62
CA PRO A 22 2.97 -10.15 -13.67
C PRO A 22 4.47 -9.92 -13.85
N HIS A 23 5.17 -10.91 -14.39
CA HIS A 23 6.63 -10.89 -14.54
C HIS A 23 7.17 -9.68 -15.31
N ASN A 24 6.47 -9.22 -16.36
CA ASN A 24 6.88 -8.07 -17.17
C ASN A 24 6.91 -6.74 -16.39
N MET A 25 6.24 -6.64 -15.24
CA MET A 25 6.25 -5.45 -14.39
C MET A 25 7.37 -5.44 -13.35
N LYS A 26 8.26 -6.44 -13.36
CA LYS A 26 9.40 -6.53 -12.41
C LYS A 26 10.25 -5.26 -12.39
N ALA A 27 10.52 -4.68 -13.56
CA ALA A 27 11.31 -3.44 -13.66
C ALA A 27 10.59 -2.25 -13.01
N ALA A 28 9.27 -2.13 -13.20
CA ALA A 28 8.48 -1.07 -12.57
C ALA A 28 8.46 -1.19 -11.04
N ALA A 29 8.42 -2.41 -10.52
CA ALA A 29 8.40 -2.69 -9.08
C ALA A 29 9.78 -2.57 -8.40
N ALA A 30 10.85 -2.33 -9.16
CA ALA A 30 12.23 -2.36 -8.66
C ALA A 30 12.52 -1.27 -7.60
N SER A 31 11.74 -0.19 -7.58
CA SER A 31 11.85 0.89 -6.59
C SER A 31 11.17 0.59 -5.26
N ILE A 32 10.35 -0.47 -5.18
CA ILE A 32 9.64 -0.82 -3.95
C ILE A 32 10.63 -1.31 -2.89
N ARG A 33 10.55 -0.71 -1.70
CA ARG A 33 11.34 -1.03 -0.52
C ARG A 33 10.42 -1.13 0.71
N PRO A 34 10.83 -1.83 1.78
CA PRO A 34 10.12 -1.75 3.06
C PRO A 34 9.87 -0.29 3.46
N GLY A 35 8.66 0.04 3.92
CA GLY A 35 8.22 1.40 4.22
C GLY A 35 7.60 2.17 3.03
N SER A 36 7.62 1.62 1.81
CA SER A 36 6.96 2.28 0.66
C SER A 36 5.45 2.31 0.82
N SER A 37 4.81 3.44 0.48
CA SER A 37 3.35 3.53 0.40
C SER A 37 2.82 2.74 -0.80
N ILE A 38 1.95 1.77 -0.50
CA ILE A 38 1.33 0.87 -1.44
C ILE A 38 -0.18 1.10 -1.45
N PHE A 39 -0.76 1.05 -2.66
CA PHE A 39 -2.19 1.12 -2.89
C PHE A 39 -2.61 -0.09 -3.72
N LEU A 40 -3.87 -0.50 -3.58
CA LEU A 40 -4.44 -1.65 -4.28
C LEU A 40 -5.68 -1.21 -5.05
N PHE A 41 -5.63 -1.29 -6.38
CA PHE A 41 -6.75 -0.96 -7.25
C PHE A 41 -7.48 -2.24 -7.66
N ASN A 42 -8.74 -2.37 -7.26
CA ASN A 42 -9.62 -3.43 -7.74
C ASN A 42 -10.23 -3.00 -9.08
N VAL A 43 -9.87 -3.70 -10.16
CA VAL A 43 -10.32 -3.38 -11.52
C VAL A 43 -11.78 -3.74 -11.78
N THR A 44 -12.33 -4.70 -11.03
CA THR A 44 -13.73 -5.14 -11.17
C THR A 44 -14.65 -4.08 -10.56
N ASP A 45 -14.40 -3.73 -9.30
CA ASP A 45 -15.24 -2.80 -8.54
C ASP A 45 -14.86 -1.34 -8.77
N ARG A 46 -13.73 -1.09 -9.47
CA ARG A 46 -13.17 0.24 -9.73
C ARG A 46 -12.95 1.05 -8.45
N LEU A 47 -12.39 0.37 -7.45
CA LEU A 47 -12.09 0.93 -6.13
C LEU A 47 -10.59 0.91 -5.87
N LEU A 48 -10.07 2.01 -5.31
CA LEU A 48 -8.71 2.12 -4.84
C LEU A 48 -8.67 2.01 -3.31
N PHE A 49 -8.02 0.96 -2.84
CA PHE A 49 -7.78 0.67 -1.43
C PHE A 49 -6.39 1.16 -1.01
N GLY A 50 -6.29 1.56 0.24
CA GLY A 50 -5.07 2.04 0.87
C GLY A 50 -5.40 2.54 2.29
N ILE A 51 -4.43 2.96 3.08
CA ILE A 51 -3.00 3.02 2.73
C ILE A 51 -2.30 1.76 3.26
N PHE A 52 -1.53 1.08 2.42
CA PHE A 52 -0.72 -0.06 2.83
C PHE A 52 0.76 0.32 2.88
N GLU A 53 1.53 -0.39 3.71
CA GLU A 53 2.98 -0.28 3.77
C GLU A 53 3.63 -1.57 3.26
N ALA A 54 4.60 -1.45 2.35
CA ALA A 54 5.42 -2.58 1.95
C ALA A 54 6.30 -3.04 3.12
N LEU A 55 6.33 -4.35 3.38
CA LEU A 55 7.21 -4.98 4.36
C LEU A 55 8.45 -5.61 3.72
N THR A 56 8.41 -5.86 2.41
CA THR A 56 9.49 -6.48 1.65
C THR A 56 9.74 -5.71 0.36
N PRO A 57 10.95 -5.78 -0.22
CA PRO A 57 11.15 -5.41 -1.62
C PRO A 57 10.38 -6.35 -2.55
N ALA A 58 10.13 -5.91 -3.79
CA ALA A 58 9.53 -6.75 -4.83
C ALA A 58 10.43 -7.96 -5.14
N THR A 59 9.93 -9.15 -4.86
CA THR A 59 10.68 -10.41 -4.94
C THR A 59 9.89 -11.46 -5.69
N MET A 60 10.58 -12.36 -6.39
CA MET A 60 9.94 -13.44 -7.14
C MET A 60 9.37 -14.50 -6.18
N ASN A 61 8.08 -14.83 -6.34
CA ASN A 61 7.39 -15.97 -5.72
C ASN A 61 7.66 -16.10 -4.20
N ILE A 62 7.45 -15.02 -3.43
CA ILE A 62 7.39 -15.08 -1.96
C ILE A 62 6.43 -16.17 -1.50
N GLU A 63 5.26 -16.24 -2.12
CA GLU A 63 4.32 -17.35 -2.02
C GLU A 63 4.03 -17.88 -3.44
N PRO A 64 4.71 -18.97 -3.85
CA PRO A 64 4.56 -19.53 -5.20
C PRO A 64 3.16 -20.07 -5.51
N ARG A 65 2.36 -20.35 -4.48
CA ARG A 65 0.98 -20.83 -4.64
C ARG A 65 -0.06 -19.71 -4.63
N ALA A 66 0.35 -18.45 -4.40
CA ALA A 66 -0.60 -17.36 -4.33
C ALA A 66 -1.28 -17.13 -5.68
N PHE A 67 -2.56 -16.74 -5.66
CA PHE A 67 -3.40 -16.44 -6.80
C PHE A 67 -3.59 -17.58 -7.80
N SER A 68 -3.17 -18.80 -7.43
CA SER A 68 -3.28 -19.98 -8.28
C SER A 68 -4.41 -20.88 -7.78
N LYS A 69 -5.31 -21.27 -8.68
CA LYS A 69 -6.33 -22.28 -8.41
C LYS A 69 -5.75 -23.71 -8.43
N ASN A 70 -4.51 -23.89 -8.89
CA ASN A 70 -3.84 -25.18 -8.96
C ASN A 70 -2.98 -25.43 -7.72
N PRO A 71 -3.30 -26.43 -6.87
CA PRO A 71 -2.53 -26.73 -5.65
C PRO A 71 -1.09 -27.21 -5.96
N ASN A 72 -0.83 -27.72 -7.16
CA ASN A 72 0.47 -28.19 -7.62
C ASN A 72 1.29 -27.09 -8.34
N SER A 73 0.81 -25.84 -8.34
CA SER A 73 1.53 -24.73 -8.97
C SER A 73 2.87 -24.49 -8.27
N THR A 74 3.95 -24.46 -9.06
CA THR A 74 5.30 -24.14 -8.58
C THR A 74 5.65 -22.65 -8.73
N SER A 75 4.80 -21.88 -9.41
CA SER A 75 4.91 -20.43 -9.56
C SER A 75 3.53 -19.77 -9.54
N SER A 76 3.47 -18.56 -9.00
CA SER A 76 2.27 -17.73 -9.01
C SER A 76 2.05 -17.17 -10.42
N PRO A 77 0.79 -16.98 -10.88
CA PRO A 77 0.50 -16.19 -12.08
C PRO A 77 0.92 -14.72 -11.94
N PHE A 78 1.04 -14.24 -10.71
CA PHE A 78 1.59 -12.93 -10.36
C PHE A 78 2.86 -13.10 -9.51
N PRO A 79 4.00 -13.44 -10.14
CA PRO A 79 5.17 -13.90 -9.43
C PRO A 79 6.00 -12.75 -8.83
N VAL A 80 5.82 -11.49 -9.25
CA VAL A 80 6.52 -10.35 -8.65
C VAL A 80 5.72 -9.91 -7.42
N GLN A 81 6.14 -10.34 -6.24
CA GLN A 81 5.34 -10.23 -5.01
C GLN A 81 5.98 -9.32 -3.96
N ILE A 82 5.13 -8.73 -3.13
CA ILE A 82 5.50 -8.03 -1.90
C ILE A 82 4.60 -8.48 -0.75
N ARG A 83 5.13 -8.42 0.47
CA ARG A 83 4.28 -8.41 1.67
C ARG A 83 3.90 -7.00 2.03
N VAL A 84 2.67 -6.85 2.51
CA VAL A 84 2.14 -5.57 2.98
C VAL A 84 1.48 -5.72 4.34
N ARG A 85 1.37 -4.59 5.04
CA ARG A 85 0.42 -4.41 6.14
C ARG A 85 -0.47 -3.22 5.86
N VAL A 86 -1.64 -3.19 6.50
CA VAL A 86 -2.45 -1.97 6.57
C VAL A 86 -1.66 -0.94 7.38
N SER A 87 -1.48 0.26 6.81
CA SER A 87 -0.89 1.42 7.48
C SER A 87 -1.98 2.31 8.06
N LEU A 88 -3.02 2.57 7.27
CA LEU A 88 -4.21 3.31 7.67
C LEU A 88 -5.45 2.61 7.13
N GLU A 89 -6.40 2.34 8.01
CA GLU A 89 -7.74 1.89 7.61
C GLU A 89 -8.56 3.11 7.20
N CYS A 90 -8.99 3.13 5.93
CA CYS A 90 -9.90 4.14 5.44
C CYS A 90 -10.82 3.58 4.34
N PRO A 91 -11.96 4.25 4.08
CA PRO A 91 -12.82 3.89 2.97
C PRO A 91 -12.07 3.93 1.63
N PRO A 92 -12.36 3.01 0.70
CA PRO A 92 -11.76 3.05 -0.63
C PRO A 92 -12.25 4.26 -1.43
N LEU A 93 -11.42 4.70 -2.37
CA LEU A 93 -11.78 5.73 -3.35
C LEU A 93 -12.37 5.12 -4.61
N GLU A 94 -13.42 5.73 -5.16
CA GLU A 94 -13.91 5.38 -6.48
C GLU A 94 -12.96 5.87 -7.58
N ASP A 95 -12.84 5.09 -8.66
CA ASP A 95 -12.04 5.44 -9.84
C ASP A 95 -12.52 6.72 -10.54
N THR A 96 -13.77 7.11 -10.31
CA THR A 96 -14.42 8.33 -10.80
C THR A 96 -14.09 9.58 -9.98
N ASP A 97 -13.42 9.44 -8.83
CA ASP A 97 -13.08 10.58 -7.99
C ASP A 97 -12.23 11.60 -8.77
N PRO A 98 -12.66 12.88 -8.86
CA PRO A 98 -12.01 13.86 -9.72
C PRO A 98 -10.61 14.22 -9.25
N VAL A 99 -10.35 14.19 -7.94
CA VAL A 99 -9.06 14.49 -7.32
C VAL A 99 -8.09 13.34 -7.56
N LEU A 100 -8.54 12.10 -7.34
CA LEU A 100 -7.75 10.92 -7.67
C LEU A 100 -7.38 10.90 -9.15
N ASN A 101 -8.35 11.19 -10.02
CA ASN A 101 -8.13 11.30 -11.45
C ASN A 101 -7.12 12.38 -11.80
N ASP A 102 -7.16 13.54 -11.15
CA ASP A 102 -6.19 14.61 -11.36
C ASP A 102 -4.76 14.20 -10.98
N ILE A 103 -4.61 13.57 -9.82
CA ILE A 103 -3.30 13.10 -9.34
C ILE A 103 -2.71 12.06 -10.29
N LEU A 104 -3.55 11.18 -10.84
CA LEU A 104 -3.13 10.09 -11.73
C LEU A 104 -3.14 10.48 -13.22
N ARG A 105 -3.73 11.62 -13.61
CA ARG A 105 -3.91 12.06 -15.01
C ARG A 105 -2.59 12.23 -15.76
N SER A 106 -1.52 12.59 -15.04
CA SER A 106 -0.18 12.73 -15.62
C SER A 106 0.48 11.39 -15.99
N ARG A 107 -0.17 10.25 -15.71
CA ARG A 107 0.36 8.91 -16.01
C ARG A 107 -0.19 8.40 -17.34
N GLY A 108 0.68 8.20 -18.33
CA GLY A 108 0.34 7.52 -19.58
C GLY A 108 0.13 5.99 -19.46
N GLY A 109 0.32 5.40 -18.28
CA GLY A 109 0.36 3.95 -18.06
C GLY A 109 -0.84 3.32 -17.33
N GLY A 110 -1.97 4.03 -17.21
CA GLY A 110 -3.14 3.55 -16.48
C GLY A 110 -3.00 3.60 -14.94
N ARG A 111 -3.89 2.91 -14.22
CA ARG A 111 -3.95 2.96 -12.74
C ARG A 111 -2.83 2.18 -12.07
N ILE A 112 -2.46 1.02 -12.59
CA ILE A 112 -1.47 0.13 -11.98
C ILE A 112 -0.07 0.63 -12.34
N GLY A 113 0.85 0.66 -11.37
CA GLY A 113 2.25 1.01 -11.62
C GLY A 113 2.88 1.96 -10.60
N ALA A 114 4.05 2.45 -10.97
CA ALA A 114 4.82 3.38 -10.15
C ALA A 114 4.12 4.74 -10.02
N LEU A 115 4.27 5.33 -8.84
CA LEU A 115 3.87 6.69 -8.54
C LEU A 115 5.13 7.48 -8.20
N THR A 116 5.15 8.78 -8.53
CA THR A 116 6.13 9.69 -7.93
C THR A 116 5.86 9.85 -6.44
N HIS A 117 6.83 10.39 -5.69
CA HIS A 117 6.64 10.69 -4.27
C HIS A 117 5.44 11.62 -4.04
N ALA A 118 5.38 12.72 -4.79
CA ALA A 118 4.28 13.69 -4.71
C ALA A 118 2.91 13.06 -5.04
N GLN A 119 2.85 12.15 -6.02
CA GLN A 119 1.60 11.45 -6.33
C GLN A 119 1.20 10.49 -5.21
N ALA A 120 2.14 9.71 -4.68
CA ALA A 120 1.87 8.78 -3.59
C ALA A 120 1.41 9.53 -2.33
N GLU A 121 2.05 10.65 -2.02
CA GLU A 121 1.68 11.55 -0.93
C GLU A 121 0.28 12.15 -1.13
N ALA A 122 -0.04 12.64 -2.33
CA ALA A 122 -1.35 13.20 -2.62
C ALA A 122 -2.47 12.16 -2.51
N VAL A 123 -2.28 10.95 -3.04
CA VAL A 123 -3.27 9.85 -2.91
C VAL A 123 -3.43 9.43 -1.44
N ALA A 124 -2.32 9.29 -0.71
CA ALA A 124 -2.36 8.99 0.72
C ALA A 124 -3.10 10.08 1.51
N SER A 125 -2.84 11.34 1.21
CA SER A 125 -3.50 12.47 1.87
C SER A 125 -5.00 12.51 1.58
N LEU A 126 -5.41 12.22 0.34
CA LEU A 126 -6.82 12.11 -0.04
C LEU A 126 -7.53 10.98 0.72
N LEU A 127 -6.92 9.81 0.81
CA LEU A 127 -7.45 8.68 1.59
C LEU A 127 -7.52 9.00 3.09
N ALA A 128 -6.50 9.66 3.64
CA ALA A 128 -6.44 10.03 5.05
C ALA A 128 -7.42 11.15 5.43
N SER A 129 -7.74 12.06 4.52
CA SER A 129 -8.71 13.12 4.78
C SER A 129 -10.15 12.58 4.86
N GLN A 130 -10.49 11.58 4.04
CA GLN A 130 -11.84 10.99 4.04
C GLN A 130 -12.21 10.24 5.31
N CYS A 131 -11.23 9.71 6.05
CA CYS A 131 -11.44 9.04 7.33
C CYS A 131 -11.22 9.94 8.56
N GLY A 132 -11.01 11.25 8.36
CA GLY A 132 -10.73 12.19 9.46
C GLY A 132 -9.37 11.99 10.13
N ALA A 133 -8.54 11.07 9.64
CA ALA A 133 -7.23 10.78 10.22
C ALA A 133 -6.31 12.01 10.17
N LEU A 134 -6.37 12.80 9.09
CA LEU A 134 -5.57 14.02 8.98
C LEU A 134 -5.94 15.05 10.06
N GLN A 135 -7.24 15.26 10.28
CA GLN A 135 -7.74 16.17 11.32
C GLN A 135 -7.30 15.70 12.71
N TYR A 136 -7.45 14.40 12.99
CA TYR A 136 -6.98 13.79 14.23
C TYR A 136 -5.49 14.00 14.45
N MET A 137 -4.66 13.81 13.42
CA MET A 137 -3.21 14.00 13.52
C MET A 137 -2.82 15.46 13.78
N ILE A 138 -3.54 16.42 13.20
CA ILE A 138 -3.34 17.86 13.45
C ILE A 138 -3.68 18.18 14.91
N GLU A 139 -4.82 17.71 15.39
CA GLU A 139 -5.25 17.91 16.79
C GLU A 139 -4.27 17.27 17.77
N TYR A 140 -3.82 16.05 17.50
CA TYR A 140 -2.81 15.35 18.28
C TYR A 140 -1.50 16.16 18.36
N GLN A 141 -0.97 16.64 17.23
CA GLN A 141 0.26 17.44 17.22
C GLN A 141 0.10 18.75 18.00
N GLN A 142 -1.05 19.42 17.87
CA GLN A 142 -1.33 20.64 18.61
C GLN A 142 -1.46 20.39 20.12
N GLY A 143 -2.10 19.29 20.53
CA GLY A 143 -2.19 18.91 21.94
C GLY A 143 -0.83 18.58 22.54
N ILE A 144 0.05 17.86 21.82
CA ILE A 144 1.45 17.66 22.22
C ILE A 144 2.16 19.01 22.41
N GLN A 145 2.02 19.95 21.47
CA GLN A 145 2.63 21.28 21.58
C GLN A 145 2.09 22.10 22.76
N ARG A 146 0.82 21.88 23.14
CA ARG A 146 0.17 22.52 24.29
C ARG A 146 0.43 21.81 25.62
N GLY A 147 1.10 20.67 25.62
CA GLY A 147 1.34 19.85 26.81
C GLY A 147 0.08 19.16 27.35
N GLU A 148 -0.92 18.96 26.49
CA GLU A 148 -2.16 18.24 26.82
C GLU A 148 -1.90 16.72 26.83
N ASP A 149 -2.63 15.99 27.67
CA ASP A 149 -2.61 14.53 27.66
C ASP A 149 -3.44 14.01 26.48
N VAL A 150 -2.76 13.70 25.37
CA VAL A 150 -3.39 13.28 24.12
C VAL A 150 -3.19 11.79 23.85
N VAL A 151 -4.27 11.14 23.42
CA VAL A 151 -4.24 9.73 23.03
C VAL A 151 -3.55 9.60 21.67
N ALA A 152 -2.49 8.79 21.62
CA ALA A 152 -1.80 8.51 20.37
C ALA A 152 -2.76 7.94 19.33
N PRO A 153 -2.65 8.32 18.04
CA PRO A 153 -3.48 7.74 17.00
C PRO A 153 -3.35 6.22 17.03
N PRO A 154 -4.45 5.47 16.80
CA PRO A 154 -4.40 4.03 16.58
C PRO A 154 -3.71 3.78 15.23
N ILE A 155 -2.39 3.92 15.19
CA ILE A 155 -1.59 3.46 14.07
C ILE A 155 -1.67 1.94 14.12
N ALA A 156 -1.95 1.31 12.98
CA ALA A 156 -1.79 -0.13 12.80
C ALA A 156 -0.28 -0.47 12.93
N LEU A 157 0.15 -0.60 14.19
CA LEU A 157 1.49 -0.86 14.70
C LEU A 157 2.54 0.23 14.43
N PRO A 158 3.28 0.68 15.48
CA PRO A 158 4.46 1.49 15.27
C PRO A 158 5.48 0.74 14.39
N PRO A 159 6.22 1.43 13.52
CA PRO A 159 7.33 0.80 12.82
C PRO A 159 8.28 0.20 13.86
N ARG A 160 8.56 -1.11 13.74
CA ARG A 160 9.58 -1.78 14.56
C ARG A 160 10.86 -0.95 14.45
N LYS A 161 11.36 -0.43 15.57
CA LYS A 161 12.73 0.08 15.62
C LYS A 161 13.63 -1.07 15.20
N ILE A 162 14.22 -0.97 14.01
CA ILE A 162 15.38 -1.79 13.67
C ILE A 162 16.49 -1.26 14.57
N GLU A 163 16.76 -1.94 15.68
CA GLU A 163 17.98 -1.71 16.42
C GLU A 163 19.13 -1.91 15.43
N ARG A 164 19.88 -0.84 15.17
CA ARG A 164 21.20 -1.01 14.57
C ARG A 164 21.96 -1.89 15.55
N SER A 165 22.23 -3.12 15.12
CA SER A 165 23.20 -3.96 15.80
C SER A 165 24.53 -3.21 15.71
N ASP A 166 24.87 -2.49 16.79
CA ASP A 166 26.24 -2.11 17.07
C ASP A 166 27.02 -3.41 17.20
N LYS A 167 27.57 -3.89 16.08
CA LYS A 167 28.70 -4.81 16.11
C LYS A 167 29.89 -4.00 16.60
N LYS A 168 30.01 -3.93 17.92
CA LYS A 168 31.24 -3.60 18.62
C LYS A 168 31.95 -4.91 18.92
N GLN A 169 33.27 -4.88 18.73
CA GLN A 169 34.29 -5.92 18.91
C GLN A 169 34.48 -6.90 17.75
#